data_AF-A0AAD9PJW5-F1
#
_entry.id   AF-A0AAD9PJW5-F1
#
_cell.length_a   1.000
_cell.length_b   1.000
_cell.length_c   1.000
_cell.angle_alpha   90.00
_cell.angle_beta   90.00
_cell.angle_gamma   90.00
#
_symmetry.space_group_name_H-M   'P 1'
#
loop_
_entity.id
_entity.type
_entity.pdbx_description
1 polymer ?
#
loop_
_entity_poly.entity_id
_entity_poly.type
_entity_poly.pdbx_seq_one_letter_code
_entity_poly.pdbx_strand_id
1 'polypeptide(L)'
;MEITEMSESDHDSEIFGKPSALFLKEQGNEAFNKGEFLKASEYYSRAIERLEYSENDELKAQLYANRAACHQSLGDYNSSIQDCNDSITLNPNYAKVNGYNAHDIIQAYVRRCMAFENIKSYQKALGDLEKAMTLDDNLRNKYSCKLTKLKRLGTEEFEREKTEMIDKLKDFGNSLLGKVGLSLDNFKVQKNDETGSYNIQFQQ
;
A
#
# COMPACT_ATOMS: atom_id res chain seq x y z
N MET A 1 -27.63 39.72 33.14
CA MET A 1 -27.59 39.12 31.79
C MET A 1 -26.26 38.38 31.73
N GLU A 2 -26.23 37.21 32.35
CA GLU A 2 -25.07 36.31 32.29
C GLU A 2 -25.37 35.32 31.16
N ILE A 3 -24.55 35.40 30.12
CA ILE A 3 -24.54 34.43 29.04
C ILE A 3 -23.62 33.32 29.53
N THR A 4 -24.21 32.24 30.03
CA THR A 4 -23.46 31.02 30.36
C THR A 4 -23.09 30.34 29.06
N GLU A 5 -21.80 30.30 28.75
CA GLU A 5 -21.24 29.48 27.67
C GLU A 5 -21.57 28.01 27.94
N MET A 6 -22.36 27.40 27.06
CA MET A 6 -22.61 25.96 27.04
C MET A 6 -21.52 25.29 26.22
N SER A 7 -20.83 24.32 26.83
CA SER A 7 -19.75 23.53 26.26
C SER A 7 -20.22 22.67 25.08
N GLU A 8 -19.45 22.67 23.99
CA GLU A 8 -19.60 21.80 22.81
C GLU A 8 -19.18 20.35 23.12
N SER A 9 -19.83 19.69 24.09
CA SER A 9 -19.45 18.32 24.48
C SER A 9 -20.50 17.24 24.28
N ASP A 10 -21.77 17.56 23.98
CA ASP A 10 -22.85 16.57 24.13
C ASP A 10 -23.93 16.60 23.03
N HIS A 11 -23.54 16.53 21.76
CA HIS A 11 -24.46 16.19 20.67
C HIS A 11 -23.82 15.18 19.71
N ASP A 12 -24.04 13.88 19.98
CA ASP A 12 -24.27 12.86 18.93
C ASP A 12 -24.55 11.43 19.45
N SER A 13 -25.12 11.27 20.65
CA SER A 13 -25.70 9.99 21.10
C SER A 13 -27.23 10.08 21.14
N GLU A 14 -27.81 9.77 19.98
CA GLU A 14 -29.15 9.22 19.73
C GLU A 14 -30.40 9.94 20.30
N ILE A 15 -31.36 10.26 19.41
CA ILE A 15 -32.81 10.14 19.72
C ILE A 15 -33.70 9.99 18.46
N PHE A 16 -33.34 10.42 17.23
CA PHE A 16 -34.12 10.15 15.98
C PHE A 16 -33.30 10.15 14.66
N GLY A 17 -32.06 9.65 14.67
CA GLY A 17 -31.18 9.68 13.48
C GLY A 17 -30.33 8.42 13.30
N LYS A 18 -29.86 8.15 12.09
CA LYS A 18 -28.88 7.08 11.83
C LYS A 18 -27.58 7.41 12.59
N PRO A 19 -26.83 6.40 13.11
CA PRO A 19 -25.62 6.66 13.92
C PRO A 19 -24.57 7.50 13.19
N SER A 20 -23.93 8.43 13.90
CA SER A 20 -22.88 9.31 13.36
C SER A 20 -21.62 8.51 13.00
N ALA A 21 -20.78 9.06 12.12
CA ALA A 21 -19.52 8.42 11.73
C ALA A 21 -18.54 8.26 12.90
N LEU A 22 -18.52 9.22 13.83
CA LEU A 22 -17.68 9.17 15.02
C LEU A 22 -18.13 8.06 15.99
N PHE A 23 -19.43 7.95 16.26
CA PHE A 23 -19.97 6.87 17.08
C PHE A 23 -19.65 5.50 16.47
N LEU A 24 -19.84 5.35 15.16
CA LEU A 24 -19.48 4.11 14.46
C LEU A 24 -17.97 3.81 14.52
N LYS A 25 -17.11 4.85 14.45
CA LYS A 25 -15.67 4.68 14.67
C LYS A 25 -15.38 4.12 16.06
N GLU A 26 -16.01 4.66 17.09
CA GLU A 26 -15.82 4.21 18.48
C GLU A 26 -16.25 2.76 18.67
N GLN A 27 -17.41 2.38 18.12
CA GLN A 27 -17.87 0.98 18.11
C GLN A 27 -16.90 0.05 17.37
N GLY A 28 -16.36 0.52 16.23
CA GLY A 28 -15.32 -0.19 15.49
C GLY A 28 -14.05 -0.39 16.32
N ASN A 29 -13.59 0.64 17.02
CA ASN A 29 -12.41 0.59 17.90
C ASN A 29 -12.63 -0.38 19.07
N GLU A 30 -13.82 -0.36 19.68
CA GLU A 30 -14.16 -1.28 20.77
C GLU A 30 -14.15 -2.74 20.28
N ALA A 31 -14.79 -3.01 19.13
CA ALA A 31 -14.78 -4.33 18.51
C ALA A 31 -13.36 -4.77 18.13
N PHE A 32 -12.53 -3.86 17.61
CA PHE A 32 -11.14 -4.14 17.26
C PHE A 32 -10.32 -4.54 18.50
N ASN A 33 -10.47 -3.81 19.60
CA ASN A 33 -9.78 -4.10 20.87
C ASN A 33 -10.22 -5.44 21.47
N LYS A 34 -11.45 -5.90 21.18
CA LYS A 34 -11.95 -7.24 21.55
C LYS A 34 -11.47 -8.35 20.61
N GLY A 35 -10.77 -8.02 19.51
CA GLY A 35 -10.37 -8.97 18.48
C GLY A 35 -11.49 -9.37 17.52
N GLU A 36 -12.65 -8.69 17.57
CA GLU A 36 -13.80 -8.92 16.71
C GLU A 36 -13.60 -8.21 15.35
N PHE A 37 -12.54 -8.57 14.61
CA PHE A 37 -12.08 -7.81 13.44
C PHE A 37 -13.10 -7.70 12.30
N LEU A 38 -13.93 -8.74 12.07
CA LEU A 38 -15.01 -8.68 11.07
C LEU A 38 -16.04 -7.60 11.44
N LYS A 39 -16.46 -7.58 12.70
CA LYS A 39 -17.43 -6.61 13.22
C LYS A 39 -16.85 -5.19 13.25
N ALA A 40 -15.58 -5.06 13.63
CA ALA A 40 -14.85 -3.79 13.56
C ALA A 40 -14.84 -3.25 12.13
N SER A 41 -14.52 -4.10 11.14
CA SER A 41 -14.54 -3.73 9.72
C SER A 41 -15.92 -3.28 9.24
N GLU A 42 -16.99 -3.93 9.70
CA GLU A 42 -18.36 -3.52 9.39
C GLU A 42 -18.68 -2.13 9.95
N TYR A 43 -18.34 -1.86 11.22
CA TYR A 43 -18.53 -0.54 11.81
C TYR A 43 -17.75 0.56 11.08
N TYR A 44 -16.49 0.31 10.73
CA TYR A 44 -15.69 1.28 9.97
C TYR A 44 -16.26 1.50 8.57
N SER A 45 -16.75 0.45 7.90
CA SER A 45 -17.38 0.58 6.58
C SER A 45 -18.63 1.46 6.63
N ARG A 46 -19.50 1.22 7.61
CA ARG A 46 -20.68 2.06 7.85
C ARG A 46 -20.30 3.51 8.20
N ALA A 47 -19.20 3.71 8.93
CA ALA A 47 -18.70 5.05 9.22
C ALA A 47 -18.20 5.76 7.96
N ILE A 48 -17.52 5.06 7.05
CA ILE A 48 -17.07 5.58 5.75
C ILE A 48 -18.27 5.96 4.87
N GLU A 49 -19.30 5.11 4.80
CA GLU A 49 -20.55 5.40 4.07
C GLU A 49 -21.24 6.67 4.59
N ARG A 50 -21.20 6.92 5.91
CA ARG A 50 -21.75 8.15 6.49
C ARG A 50 -21.02 9.41 6.03
N LEU A 51 -19.77 9.27 5.60
CA LEU A 51 -18.91 10.37 5.17
C LEU A 51 -18.84 10.50 3.64
N GLU A 52 -19.61 9.73 2.86
CA GLU A 52 -19.53 9.72 1.38
C GLU A 52 -19.50 11.13 0.77
N TYR A 53 -20.40 12.01 1.23
CA TYR A 53 -20.51 13.40 0.79
C TYR A 53 -19.89 14.43 1.76
N SER A 54 -19.16 13.98 2.77
CA SER A 54 -18.48 14.85 3.74
C SER A 54 -17.11 15.28 3.22
N GLU A 55 -16.68 16.50 3.54
CA GLU A 55 -15.31 16.99 3.28
C GLU A 55 -14.32 16.62 4.41
N ASN A 56 -14.72 15.76 5.34
CA ASN A 56 -13.87 15.32 6.44
C ASN A 56 -12.90 14.19 6.01
N ASP A 57 -11.93 14.55 5.18
CA ASP A 57 -10.93 13.63 4.65
C ASP A 57 -10.03 13.05 5.75
N GLU A 58 -9.78 13.79 6.84
CA GLU A 58 -9.04 13.31 8.00
C GLU A 58 -9.71 12.09 8.64
N LEU A 59 -11.01 12.20 8.95
CA LEU A 59 -11.75 11.11 9.56
C LEU A 59 -11.90 9.94 8.60
N LYS A 60 -12.12 10.19 7.30
CA LYS A 60 -12.13 9.12 6.29
C LYS A 60 -10.79 8.39 6.28
N ALA A 61 -9.68 9.11 6.26
CA ALA A 61 -8.35 8.50 6.21
C ALA A 61 -8.05 7.65 7.44
N GLN A 62 -8.47 8.10 8.64
CA GLN A 62 -8.40 7.30 9.88
C GLN A 62 -9.25 6.02 9.78
N LEU A 63 -10.48 6.14 9.27
CA LEU A 63 -11.38 4.99 9.13
C LEU A 63 -10.84 3.95 8.15
N TYR A 64 -10.31 4.38 7.00
CA TYR A 64 -9.62 3.48 6.07
C TYR A 64 -8.40 2.83 6.72
N ALA A 65 -7.58 3.58 7.47
CA ALA A 65 -6.42 3.00 8.17
C ALA A 65 -6.82 1.94 9.22
N ASN A 66 -7.90 2.18 9.95
CA ASN A 66 -8.43 1.24 10.95
C ASN A 66 -9.08 0.01 10.30
N ARG A 67 -9.82 0.20 9.21
CA ARG A 67 -10.39 -0.92 8.45
C ARG A 67 -9.29 -1.76 7.78
N ALA A 68 -8.24 -1.14 7.26
CA ALA A 68 -7.05 -1.84 6.77
C ALA A 68 -6.42 -2.73 7.87
N ALA A 69 -6.36 -2.25 9.12
CA ALA A 69 -5.88 -3.04 10.25
C ALA A 69 -6.74 -4.29 10.49
N CYS A 70 -8.07 -4.16 10.35
CA CYS A 70 -8.99 -5.30 10.44
C CYS A 70 -8.71 -6.32 9.33
N HIS A 71 -8.62 -5.87 8.07
CA HIS A 71 -8.34 -6.72 6.93
C HIS A 71 -7.00 -7.45 7.08
N GLN A 72 -5.96 -6.77 7.56
CA GLN A 72 -4.68 -7.40 7.82
C GLN A 72 -4.77 -8.49 8.90
N SER A 73 -5.51 -8.24 9.99
CA SER A 73 -5.75 -9.25 11.04
C SER A 73 -6.55 -10.45 10.52
N LEU A 74 -7.38 -10.25 9.50
CA LEU A 74 -8.17 -11.29 8.84
C LEU A 74 -7.42 -12.02 7.72
N GLY A 75 -6.19 -11.60 7.40
CA GLY A 75 -5.40 -12.14 6.29
C GLY A 75 -5.86 -11.69 4.90
N ASP A 76 -6.78 -10.72 4.82
CA ASP A 76 -7.24 -10.13 3.57
C ASP A 76 -6.32 -8.98 3.14
N TYR A 77 -5.15 -9.36 2.62
CA TYR A 77 -4.10 -8.40 2.30
C TYR A 77 -4.46 -7.48 1.13
N ASN A 78 -5.29 -7.92 0.18
CA ASN A 78 -5.67 -7.09 -0.96
C ASN A 78 -6.60 -5.94 -0.53
N SER A 79 -7.62 -6.23 0.28
CA SER A 79 -8.48 -5.19 0.83
C SER A 79 -7.70 -4.27 1.77
N SER A 80 -6.78 -4.81 2.57
CA SER A 80 -5.87 -4.00 3.38
C SER A 80 -5.01 -3.05 2.53
N ILE A 81 -4.52 -3.48 1.37
CA ILE A 81 -3.74 -2.62 0.47
C ILE A 81 -4.60 -1.50 -0.09
N GLN A 82 -5.84 -1.80 -0.51
CA GLN A 82 -6.75 -0.77 -1.02
C GLN A 82 -7.08 0.27 0.03
N ASP A 83 -7.48 -0.14 1.24
CA ASP A 83 -7.76 0.78 2.33
C ASP A 83 -6.53 1.63 2.71
N CYS A 84 -5.33 1.05 2.70
CA CYS A 84 -4.12 1.83 2.91
C CYS A 84 -3.88 2.84 1.77
N ASN A 85 -4.16 2.50 0.51
CA ASN A 85 -4.07 3.44 -0.60
C ASN A 85 -5.03 4.61 -0.43
N ASP A 86 -6.28 4.33 -0.05
CA ASP A 86 -7.30 5.35 0.14
C ASP A 86 -6.94 6.27 1.30
N SER A 87 -6.49 5.70 2.42
CA SER A 87 -5.98 6.46 3.57
C SER A 87 -4.80 7.38 3.18
N ILE A 88 -3.83 6.88 2.41
CA ILE A 88 -2.68 7.68 1.96
C ILE A 88 -3.10 8.77 0.96
N THR A 89 -4.05 8.47 0.06
CA THR A 89 -4.55 9.39 -0.97
C THR A 89 -5.36 10.55 -0.39
N LEU A 90 -6.04 10.32 0.73
CA LEU A 90 -6.77 11.34 1.48
C LEU A 90 -5.85 12.17 2.38
N ASN A 91 -4.65 11.66 2.69
CA ASN A 91 -3.67 12.32 3.56
C ASN A 91 -2.52 13.15 2.89
N PRO A 92 -2.49 13.51 1.59
CA PRO A 92 -1.29 14.07 0.96
C PRO A 92 -0.91 15.46 1.48
N ASN A 93 -1.87 16.22 2.03
CA ASN A 93 -1.64 17.56 2.59
C ASN A 93 -1.21 17.55 4.07
N TYR A 94 -1.29 16.41 4.76
CA TYR A 94 -1.07 16.33 6.21
C TYR A 94 0.41 16.11 6.59
N ALA A 95 1.27 15.74 5.63
CA ALA A 95 2.70 15.59 5.84
C ALA A 95 3.43 16.90 6.20
N LYS A 96 2.76 18.05 6.08
CA LYS A 96 3.36 19.39 6.26
C LYS A 96 2.96 20.14 7.53
N VAL A 97 2.06 19.62 8.36
CA VAL A 97 1.54 20.39 9.51
C VAL A 97 1.72 19.61 10.81
N ASN A 98 2.84 19.88 11.48
CA ASN A 98 3.02 19.77 12.93
C ASN A 98 2.85 18.40 13.60
N GLY A 99 3.40 17.32 13.02
CA GLY A 99 3.77 16.10 13.76
C GLY A 99 2.64 15.16 14.22
N TYR A 100 1.42 15.65 14.45
CA TYR A 100 0.30 14.82 14.94
C TYR A 100 -0.29 13.90 13.86
N ASN A 101 -0.26 14.32 12.58
CA ASN A 101 -0.87 13.57 11.48
C ASN A 101 0.14 12.75 10.65
N ALA A 102 1.45 12.89 10.95
CA ALA A 102 2.49 12.09 10.31
C ALA A 102 2.43 10.62 10.75
N HIS A 103 1.99 10.36 11.98
CA HIS A 103 1.88 9.01 12.52
C HIS A 103 0.95 8.13 11.68
N ASP A 104 -0.22 8.63 11.28
CA ASP A 104 -1.22 7.82 10.60
C ASP A 104 -0.81 7.46 9.17
N ILE A 105 -0.20 8.40 8.44
CA ILE A 105 0.37 8.12 7.11
C ILE A 105 1.54 7.14 7.19
N ILE A 106 2.40 7.27 8.21
CA ILE A 106 3.49 6.32 8.47
C ILE A 106 2.91 4.92 8.73
N GLN A 107 1.88 4.82 9.58
CA GLN A 107 1.25 3.54 9.89
C GLN A 107 0.57 2.94 8.64
N ALA A 108 -0.05 3.75 7.79
CA ALA A 108 -0.61 3.28 6.52
C ALA A 108 0.48 2.70 5.59
N TYR A 109 1.63 3.38 5.45
CA TYR A 109 2.76 2.84 4.68
C TYR A 109 3.32 1.55 5.29
N VAL A 110 3.54 1.51 6.61
CA VAL A 110 4.04 0.31 7.31
C VAL A 110 3.06 -0.85 7.14
N ARG A 111 1.76 -0.57 7.25
CA ARG A 111 0.70 -1.57 7.10
C ARG A 111 0.64 -2.12 5.68
N ARG A 112 0.67 -1.23 4.68
CA ARG A 112 0.68 -1.61 3.27
C ARG A 112 1.94 -2.38 2.88
N CYS A 113 3.09 -2.00 3.44
CA CYS A 113 4.34 -2.78 3.34
C CYS A 113 4.14 -4.22 3.85
N MET A 114 3.54 -4.40 5.03
CA MET A 114 3.28 -5.75 5.56
C MET A 114 2.31 -6.54 4.68
N ALA A 115 1.27 -5.90 4.16
CA ALA A 115 0.34 -6.55 3.24
C ALA A 115 1.02 -6.96 1.92
N PHE A 116 1.84 -6.09 1.33
CA PHE A 116 2.65 -6.39 0.15
C PHE A 116 3.64 -7.54 0.39
N GLU A 117 4.29 -7.59 1.56
CA GLU A 117 5.17 -8.70 1.92
C GLU A 117 4.42 -10.04 1.96
N ASN A 118 3.18 -10.06 2.47
CA ASN A 118 2.36 -11.27 2.54
C ASN A 118 1.91 -11.76 1.16
N ILE A 119 1.62 -10.86 0.22
CA ILE A 119 1.32 -11.23 -1.18
C ILE A 119 2.57 -11.40 -2.05
N LYS A 120 3.76 -11.41 -1.44
CA LYS A 120 5.08 -11.59 -2.09
C LYS A 120 5.44 -10.53 -3.13
N SER A 121 4.87 -9.32 -3.02
CA SER A 121 5.26 -8.17 -3.82
C SER A 121 6.31 -7.36 -3.06
N TYR A 122 7.55 -7.85 -3.07
CA TYR A 122 8.62 -7.37 -2.20
C TYR A 122 9.18 -6.02 -2.62
N GLN A 123 9.22 -5.72 -3.92
CA GLN A 123 9.58 -4.41 -4.45
C GLN A 123 8.65 -3.32 -3.91
N LYS A 124 7.33 -3.56 -3.95
CA LYS A 124 6.33 -2.63 -3.41
C LYS A 124 6.43 -2.49 -1.90
N ALA A 125 6.60 -3.61 -1.19
CA ALA A 125 6.81 -3.60 0.25
C ALA A 125 8.05 -2.78 0.66
N LEU A 126 9.16 -2.95 -0.06
CA LEU A 126 10.38 -2.18 0.16
C LEU A 126 10.15 -0.68 -0.05
N GLY A 127 9.49 -0.30 -1.14
CA GLY A 127 9.17 1.09 -1.44
C GLY A 127 8.34 1.75 -0.34
N ASP A 128 7.32 1.06 0.18
CA ASP A 128 6.50 1.56 1.29
C ASP A 128 7.30 1.71 2.59
N LEU A 129 8.15 0.75 2.91
CA LEU A 129 8.99 0.82 4.10
C LEU A 129 10.00 1.97 4.02
N GLU A 130 10.60 2.19 2.84
CA GLU A 130 11.50 3.32 2.61
C GLU A 130 10.75 4.65 2.70
N LYS A 131 9.53 4.75 2.15
CA LYS A 131 8.67 5.94 2.35
C LYS A 131 8.36 6.21 3.81
N ALA A 132 7.99 5.18 4.58
CA ALA A 132 7.78 5.34 6.02
C ALA A 132 9.04 5.85 6.74
N MET A 133 10.23 5.32 6.39
CA MET A 133 11.50 5.77 6.96
C MET A 133 11.88 7.20 6.56
N THR A 134 11.48 7.68 5.38
CA THR A 134 11.69 9.10 5.03
C THR A 134 10.84 10.07 5.86
N LEU A 135 9.76 9.57 6.47
CA LEU A 135 8.86 10.36 7.31
C LEU A 135 9.23 10.26 8.80
N ASP A 136 9.75 9.12 9.25
CA ASP A 136 10.29 8.93 10.60
C ASP A 136 11.56 8.08 10.57
N ASP A 137 12.70 8.75 10.77
CA ASP A 137 14.02 8.13 10.76
C ASP A 137 14.20 7.06 11.87
N ASN A 138 13.44 7.14 12.98
CA ASN A 138 13.53 6.17 14.07
C ASN A 138 13.07 4.77 13.63
N LEU A 139 12.26 4.68 12.57
CA LEU A 139 11.81 3.42 12.01
C LEU A 139 12.93 2.60 11.40
N ARG A 140 14.04 3.22 11.02
CA ARG A 140 15.20 2.52 10.44
C ARG A 140 15.76 1.48 11.40
N ASN A 141 15.90 1.84 12.67
CA ASN A 141 16.40 0.93 13.70
C ASN A 141 15.37 -0.18 13.98
N LYS A 142 14.10 0.19 14.11
CA LYS A 142 12.98 -0.74 14.37
C LYS A 142 12.82 -1.81 13.29
N TYR A 143 12.97 -1.44 12.02
CA TYR A 143 12.74 -2.34 10.88
C TYR A 143 14.03 -2.75 10.15
N SER A 144 15.21 -2.61 10.77
CA SER A 144 16.51 -2.93 10.16
C SER A 144 16.57 -4.34 9.55
N CYS A 145 16.18 -5.38 10.29
CA CYS A 145 16.15 -6.75 9.79
C CYS A 145 15.17 -6.93 8.63
N LYS A 146 13.99 -6.30 8.70
CA LYS A 146 12.98 -6.35 7.65
C LYS A 146 13.47 -5.64 6.38
N LEU A 147 14.13 -4.50 6.51
CA LEU A 147 14.70 -3.76 5.41
C LEU A 147 15.73 -4.60 4.64
N THR A 148 16.66 -5.24 5.35
CA THR A 148 17.65 -6.14 4.74
C THR A 148 16.97 -7.31 4.02
N LYS A 149 15.96 -7.93 4.65
CA LYS A 149 15.19 -9.02 4.07
C LYS A 149 14.47 -8.59 2.79
N LEU A 150 13.74 -7.46 2.83
CA LEU A 150 12.97 -6.95 1.69
C LEU A 150 13.88 -6.51 0.54
N LYS A 151 15.05 -5.92 0.82
CA LYS A 151 16.04 -5.61 -0.22
C LYS A 151 16.47 -6.86 -0.98
N ARG A 152 16.86 -7.91 -0.26
CA ARG A 152 17.25 -9.19 -0.88
C ARG A 152 16.10 -9.78 -1.70
N LEU A 153 14.91 -9.91 -1.12
CA LEU A 153 13.74 -10.51 -1.77
C LEU A 153 13.24 -9.68 -2.96
N GLY A 154 13.33 -8.35 -2.89
CA GLY A 154 12.99 -7.46 -4.00
C GLY A 154 13.95 -7.58 -5.18
N THR A 155 15.25 -7.77 -4.93
CA THR A 155 16.22 -8.07 -5.99
C THR A 155 15.95 -9.44 -6.62
N GLU A 156 15.64 -10.46 -5.82
CA GLU A 156 15.27 -11.79 -6.32
C GLU A 156 13.97 -11.78 -7.15
N GLU A 157 12.97 -11.00 -6.72
CA GLU A 157 11.74 -10.76 -7.48
C GLU A 157 12.03 -10.07 -8.81
N PHE A 158 12.86 -9.01 -8.80
CA PHE A 158 13.22 -8.27 -10.00
C PHE A 158 13.93 -9.15 -11.03
N GLU A 159 14.96 -9.90 -10.63
CA GLU A 159 15.68 -10.76 -11.55
C GLU A 159 14.79 -11.89 -12.10
N ARG A 160 13.89 -12.46 -11.27
CA ARG A 160 12.91 -13.44 -11.74
C ARG A 160 11.97 -12.86 -12.80
N GLU A 161 11.36 -11.71 -12.52
CA GLU A 161 10.45 -11.04 -13.47
C GLU A 161 11.15 -10.63 -14.76
N LYS A 162 12.41 -10.18 -14.66
CA LYS A 162 13.26 -9.86 -15.80
C LYS A 162 13.55 -11.08 -16.67
N THR A 163 13.89 -12.23 -16.07
CA THR A 163 14.08 -13.48 -16.82
C THR A 163 12.79 -13.90 -17.51
N GLU A 164 11.66 -13.92 -16.80
CA GLU A 164 10.35 -14.26 -17.40
C GLU A 164 9.96 -13.32 -18.54
N MET A 165 10.25 -12.02 -18.41
CA MET A 165 10.00 -11.03 -19.45
C MET A 165 10.88 -11.26 -20.68
N ILE A 166 12.18 -11.53 -20.47
CA ILE A 166 13.11 -11.84 -21.56
C ILE A 166 12.67 -13.10 -22.30
N ASP A 167 12.23 -14.13 -21.59
CA ASP A 167 11.78 -15.38 -22.22
C ASP A 167 10.50 -15.16 -23.03
N LYS A 168 9.51 -14.42 -22.50
CA LYS A 168 8.31 -14.01 -23.27
C LYS A 168 8.66 -13.18 -24.51
N LEU A 169 9.65 -12.29 -24.42
CA LEU A 169 10.12 -11.50 -25.56
C LEU A 169 10.79 -12.38 -26.62
N LYS A 170 11.57 -13.38 -26.19
CA LYS A 170 12.15 -14.36 -27.11
C LYS A 170 11.08 -15.18 -27.82
N ASP A 171 10.09 -15.69 -27.08
CA ASP A 171 8.98 -16.46 -27.65
C ASP A 171 8.18 -15.63 -28.66
N PHE A 172 7.92 -14.36 -28.34
CA PHE A 172 7.28 -13.43 -29.25
C PHE A 172 8.11 -13.20 -30.53
N GLY A 173 9.42 -12.96 -30.38
CA GLY A 173 10.33 -12.80 -31.51
C GLY A 173 10.40 -14.05 -32.39
N ASN A 174 10.50 -15.24 -31.79
CA ASN A 174 10.50 -16.52 -32.49
C ASN A 174 9.17 -16.82 -33.18
N SER A 175 8.04 -16.39 -32.63
CA SER A 175 6.73 -16.49 -33.29
C SER A 175 6.64 -15.65 -34.58
N LEU A 176 7.30 -14.48 -34.59
CA LEU A 176 7.39 -13.64 -35.79
C LEU A 176 8.38 -14.20 -36.81
N LEU A 177 9.58 -14.56 -36.36
CA LEU A 177 10.67 -15.07 -37.21
C LEU A 177 10.36 -16.47 -37.77
N GLY A 178 9.66 -17.31 -37.03
CA GLY A 178 9.28 -18.65 -37.46
C GLY A 178 8.41 -18.65 -38.72
N LYS A 179 7.60 -17.60 -38.94
CA LYS A 179 6.79 -17.44 -40.17
C LYS A 179 7.63 -17.30 -41.44
N VAL A 180 8.89 -16.91 -41.29
CA VAL A 180 9.86 -16.79 -42.39
C VAL A 180 10.98 -17.84 -42.30
N GLY A 181 10.83 -18.86 -41.44
CA GLY A 181 11.80 -19.93 -41.26
C GLY A 181 13.04 -19.54 -40.45
N LEU A 182 12.95 -18.52 -39.61
CA LEU A 182 14.04 -17.99 -38.78
C LEU A 182 13.79 -18.20 -37.28
N SER A 183 14.86 -18.18 -36.48
CA SER A 183 14.84 -18.14 -35.01
C SER A 183 15.78 -17.07 -34.49
N LEU A 184 15.51 -16.50 -33.32
CA LEU A 184 16.45 -15.66 -32.57
C LEU A 184 17.75 -16.41 -32.25
N ASP A 185 17.72 -17.73 -32.15
CA ASP A 185 18.92 -18.56 -31.93
C ASP A 185 19.90 -18.51 -33.12
N ASN A 186 19.39 -18.17 -34.31
CA ASN A 186 20.19 -17.99 -35.52
C ASN A 186 21.02 -16.70 -35.46
N PHE A 187 20.81 -15.80 -34.49
CA PHE A 187 21.52 -14.53 -34.38
C PHE A 187 22.47 -14.55 -33.17
N LYS A 188 23.78 -14.45 -33.42
CA LYS A 188 24.82 -14.29 -32.40
C LYS A 188 25.18 -12.81 -32.27
N VAL A 189 25.03 -12.27 -31.06
CA VAL A 189 25.42 -10.88 -30.75
C VAL A 189 26.75 -10.90 -30.02
N GLN A 190 27.75 -10.16 -30.54
CA GLN A 190 29.04 -9.94 -29.89
C GLN A 190 29.19 -8.45 -29.59
N LYS A 191 29.52 -8.13 -28.33
CA LYS A 191 29.82 -6.75 -27.92
C LYS A 191 31.34 -6.55 -27.94
N ASN A 192 31.79 -5.44 -28.51
CA ASN A 192 33.17 -5.00 -28.45
C ASN A 192 33.35 -4.12 -27.20
N ASP A 193 34.17 -4.55 -26.23
CA ASP A 193 34.33 -3.87 -24.94
C ASP A 193 35.13 -2.55 -25.02
N GLU A 194 35.95 -2.37 -26.07
CA GLU A 194 36.76 -1.15 -26.27
C GLU A 194 35.95 0.00 -26.88
N THR A 195 35.03 -0.33 -27.79
CA THR A 195 34.23 0.66 -28.54
C THR A 195 32.78 0.73 -28.09
N GLY A 196 32.30 -0.25 -27.32
CA GLY A 196 30.89 -0.40 -26.95
C GLY A 196 29.98 -0.81 -28.11
N SER A 197 30.52 -1.08 -29.30
CA SER A 197 29.76 -1.46 -30.49
C SER A 197 29.26 -2.91 -30.45
N TYR A 198 28.13 -3.18 -31.11
CA TYR A 198 27.54 -4.53 -31.21
C TYR A 198 27.65 -5.05 -32.66
N ASN A 199 28.14 -6.27 -32.80
CA ASN A 199 28.15 -7.02 -34.06
C ASN A 199 27.11 -8.15 -33.95
N ILE A 200 26.21 -8.25 -34.93
CA ILE A 200 25.18 -9.29 -34.99
C ILE A 200 25.49 -10.17 -36.20
N GLN A 201 25.77 -11.45 -35.96
CA GLN A 201 26.05 -12.44 -36.99
C GLN A 201 24.89 -13.41 -37.10
N PHE A 202 24.45 -13.69 -38.33
CA PHE A 202 23.49 -14.73 -38.61
C PHE A 202 24.21 -16.06 -38.87
N GLN A 203 23.74 -17.14 -38.23
CA GLN A 203 24.22 -18.51 -38.41
C GLN A 203 23.01 -19.43 -38.60
N GLN A 204 23.04 -20.24 -39.65
CA GLN A 204 21.97 -21.17 -40.03
C GLN A 204 22.48 -22.61 -40.00
#